data_AF-A0A7V3FMM6-F1
#
_entry.id   AF-A0A7V3FMM6-F1
#
_cell.length_a   1.000
_cell.length_b   1.000
_cell.length_c   1.000
_cell.angle_alpha   90.00
_cell.angle_beta   90.00
_cell.angle_gamma   90.00
#
_symmetry.space_group_name_H-M   'P 1'
#
loop_
_entity.id
_entity.type
_entity.pdbx_description
1 polymer ?
#
loop_
_entity_poly.entity_id
_entity_poly.type
_entity_poly.pdbx_seq_one_letter_code
_entity_poly.pdbx_strand_id
1 'polypeptide(L)'
;MGHNLDVARLGHGLSSNLNLAFSQPNAQAYTVRFGLRLPAQIFGAPSAGSVSAAPGGHLLQGTHPLAAWRLHFQLFQSPASALGGVWFKASASNATTARAAAAKNTLTLSGVTATARVLEALRFIEKRVKTTVYNHETKVDFAKGQFEFDCSGMANWILRQAAPTAYAELKSERPRVAEYVKALKKIPYNKPSAGWRRVQKIADAEPGDVIAWPTPDWYPSSATGHMGILVAAPEKVSGGYLLRLADATSYPHGEDSREGGTGFGYGSILVTVDPDSGEGTGQGWTGRYSANTVLMTPIYVGRPLQ
;
A
#
# COMPACT_ATOMS: atom_id res chain seq x y z
N MET A 1 22.27 -52.18 13.74
CA MET A 1 22.32 -51.31 14.93
C MET A 1 21.56 -50.04 14.56
N GLY A 2 20.49 -49.58 15.17
CA GLY A 2 19.72 -49.91 16.36
C GLY A 2 18.37 -49.15 16.25
N HIS A 3 17.39 -49.57 17.02
CA HIS A 3 15.96 -49.31 16.88
C HIS A 3 15.44 -47.99 17.50
N ASN A 4 14.22 -47.60 17.08
CA ASN A 4 13.10 -47.06 17.91
C ASN A 4 13.26 -45.66 18.54
N LEU A 5 12.23 -44.85 18.85
CA LEU A 5 10.77 -44.95 18.80
C LEU A 5 10.19 -43.52 18.94
N ASP A 6 8.94 -43.42 18.50
CA ASP A 6 7.97 -42.34 18.62
C ASP A 6 7.59 -42.00 20.08
N VAL A 7 7.31 -40.73 20.41
CA VAL A 7 6.31 -40.34 21.45
C VAL A 7 5.72 -38.96 21.13
N ALA A 8 4.40 -38.97 20.92
CA ALA A 8 3.53 -37.81 20.79
C ALA A 8 3.35 -37.00 22.09
N ARG A 9 3.05 -35.70 21.97
CA ARG A 9 2.10 -35.06 22.89
C ARG A 9 1.35 -33.89 22.25
N LEU A 10 0.02 -34.04 22.30
CA LEU A 10 -1.00 -33.08 21.93
C LEU A 10 -1.00 -31.86 22.87
N GLY A 11 -1.25 -30.69 22.31
CA GLY A 11 -1.65 -29.48 23.02
C GLY A 11 -2.63 -28.69 22.16
N HIS A 12 -3.92 -28.93 22.37
CA HIS A 12 -4.98 -28.13 21.76
C HIS A 12 -5.05 -26.76 22.45
N GLY A 13 -4.83 -25.70 21.69
CA GLY A 13 -5.20 -24.33 22.06
C GLY A 13 -6.07 -23.76 20.95
N LEU A 14 -7.35 -23.52 21.23
CA LEU A 14 -8.24 -22.80 20.33
C LEU A 14 -7.83 -21.32 20.34
N SER A 15 -7.33 -20.82 19.22
CA SER A 15 -7.24 -19.39 18.94
C SER A 15 -8.08 -19.07 17.70
N SER A 16 -9.03 -18.17 17.86
CA SER A 16 -9.81 -17.61 16.77
C SER A 16 -8.96 -16.56 16.04
N ASN A 17 -8.53 -16.89 14.82
CA ASN A 17 -7.86 -15.96 13.92
C ASN A 17 -8.87 -15.37 12.93
N LEU A 18 -8.93 -14.04 12.87
CA LEU A 18 -9.59 -13.33 11.77
C LEU A 18 -8.59 -13.21 10.61
N ASN A 19 -8.64 -14.16 9.67
CA ASN A 19 -7.84 -14.14 8.46
C ASN A 19 -8.55 -13.33 7.36
N LEU A 20 -7.96 -12.23 6.92
CA LEU A 20 -8.23 -11.69 5.58
C LEU A 20 -7.38 -12.48 4.59
N ALA A 21 -7.98 -13.49 3.97
CA ALA A 21 -7.32 -14.31 2.96
C ALA A 21 -7.32 -13.59 1.60
N PHE A 22 -6.14 -13.28 1.07
CA PHE A 22 -5.93 -13.16 -0.37
C PHE A 22 -5.43 -14.51 -0.88
N SER A 23 -6.28 -15.22 -1.62
CA SER A 23 -5.93 -16.48 -2.28
C SER A 23 -5.09 -16.18 -3.50
N GLN A 24 -3.84 -16.66 -3.52
CA GLN A 24 -3.12 -16.97 -4.76
C GLN A 24 -2.93 -18.49 -4.83
N PRO A 25 -3.28 -19.16 -5.93
CA PRO A 25 -2.90 -20.54 -6.14
C PRO A 25 -1.42 -20.58 -6.59
N ASN A 26 -0.58 -21.23 -5.79
CA ASN A 26 0.81 -21.62 -6.08
C ASN A 26 1.97 -20.68 -5.68
N ALA A 27 1.92 -20.05 -4.51
CA ALA A 27 3.13 -19.56 -3.84
C ALA A 27 3.42 -20.41 -2.59
N GLN A 28 4.63 -20.93 -2.48
CA GLN A 28 5.07 -21.72 -1.32
C GLN A 28 4.95 -20.91 -0.03
N ALA A 29 4.40 -21.52 1.02
CA ALA A 29 4.20 -20.89 2.31
C ALA A 29 5.54 -20.69 3.03
N TYR A 30 5.96 -19.44 3.23
CA TYR A 30 7.01 -19.13 4.20
C TYR A 30 6.39 -19.00 5.58
N THR A 31 6.86 -19.80 6.54
CA THR A 31 6.48 -19.67 7.95
C THR A 31 7.45 -18.70 8.62
N VAL A 32 6.99 -17.50 8.98
CA VAL A 32 7.73 -16.60 9.87
C VAL A 32 7.29 -16.86 11.29
N ARG A 33 8.20 -17.32 12.16
CA ARG A 33 7.95 -17.49 13.60
C ARG A 33 8.42 -16.24 14.34
N PHE A 34 7.52 -15.60 15.10
CA PHE A 34 7.88 -14.57 16.07
C PHE A 34 7.93 -15.18 17.46
N GLY A 35 9.09 -15.10 18.11
CA GLY A 35 9.25 -15.43 19.53
C GLY A 35 9.13 -14.17 20.36
N LEU A 36 8.10 -14.05 21.18
CA LEU A 36 8.00 -12.99 22.20
C LEU A 36 8.64 -13.51 23.49
N ARG A 37 9.72 -12.87 23.96
CA ARG A 37 10.20 -13.02 25.34
C ARG A 37 9.61 -11.88 26.18
N LEU A 38 8.80 -12.23 27.17
CA LEU A 38 8.35 -11.29 28.21
C LEU A 38 9.38 -11.26 29.35
N PRO A 39 9.71 -10.09 29.91
CA PRO A 39 10.48 -10.00 31.15
C PRO A 39 9.62 -10.36 32.37
N ALA A 40 10.25 -11.03 33.33
CA ALA A 40 9.64 -11.42 34.60
C ALA A 40 9.32 -10.21 35.47
N GLN A 41 8.13 -10.22 36.08
CA GLN A 41 7.75 -9.33 37.18
C GLN A 41 8.57 -9.69 38.43
N ILE A 42 9.04 -8.66 39.15
CA ILE A 42 9.49 -8.78 40.55
C ILE A 42 8.53 -7.97 41.42
N PHE A 43 8.03 -8.63 42.46
CA PHE A 43 7.12 -8.13 43.48
C PHE A 43 7.77 -7.10 44.41
N GLY A 44 6.97 -6.13 44.85
CA GLY A 44 7.24 -5.30 46.04
C GLY A 44 5.94 -4.64 46.53
N ALA A 45 5.56 -4.92 47.77
CA ALA A 45 4.45 -4.28 48.51
C ALA A 45 5.02 -3.71 49.83
N PRO A 46 4.23 -3.04 50.69
CA PRO A 46 3.58 -1.75 50.51
C PRO A 46 3.96 -0.75 51.62
N SER A 47 3.56 0.53 51.52
CA SER A 47 3.45 1.42 52.68
C SER A 47 2.29 2.41 52.53
N ALA A 48 1.80 2.87 53.69
CA ALA A 48 0.45 3.30 53.97
C ALA A 48 0.27 4.83 54.13
N GLY A 49 -1.01 5.24 54.13
CA GLY A 49 -1.52 6.53 54.67
C GLY A 49 -1.70 7.62 53.61
N SER A 50 -2.73 8.47 53.61
CA SER A 50 -3.91 8.66 54.47
C SER A 50 -4.87 9.64 53.77
N VAL A 51 -6.11 9.66 54.25
CA VAL A 51 -7.32 10.32 53.74
C VAL A 51 -7.28 11.86 53.82
N SER A 52 -7.94 12.55 52.88
CA SER A 52 -8.80 13.72 53.19
C SER A 52 -9.83 13.95 52.07
N ALA A 53 -11.06 14.28 52.47
CA ALA A 53 -12.27 14.33 51.66
C ALA A 53 -12.80 15.77 51.48
N ALA A 54 -13.20 16.09 50.23
CA ALA A 54 -14.38 16.85 49.75
C ALA A 54 -14.69 18.28 50.32
N PRO A 55 -15.67 19.08 49.80
CA PRO A 55 -16.66 18.82 48.74
C PRO A 55 -16.99 20.00 47.76
N GLY A 56 -17.85 19.73 46.75
CA GLY A 56 -18.64 20.72 45.97
C GLY A 56 -18.73 20.34 44.48
N GLY A 57 -19.78 19.67 43.98
CA GLY A 57 -21.05 20.25 43.49
C GLY A 57 -20.90 20.65 42.01
N HIS A 58 -21.58 20.11 40.98
CA HIS A 58 -23.03 19.97 40.77
C HIS A 58 -23.35 18.92 39.69
N LEU A 59 -24.54 18.33 39.84
CA LEU A 59 -25.24 17.46 38.88
C LEU A 59 -25.67 18.21 37.61
N LEU A 60 -25.65 17.52 36.46
CA LEU A 60 -26.76 17.56 35.49
C LEU A 60 -27.03 16.14 34.96
N GLN A 61 -28.29 15.71 35.14
CA GLN A 61 -28.89 14.51 34.59
C GLN A 61 -29.32 14.75 33.14
N GLY A 62 -29.17 13.72 32.31
CA GLY A 62 -29.85 13.58 31.02
C GLY A 62 -30.07 12.10 30.73
N THR A 63 -31.34 11.70 30.57
CA THR A 63 -31.81 10.32 30.45
C THR A 63 -32.20 9.95 29.02
N HIS A 64 -32.15 8.63 28.76
CA HIS A 64 -32.84 7.81 27.72
C HIS A 64 -32.02 7.40 26.45
N PRO A 65 -32.34 6.28 25.76
CA PRO A 65 -32.00 4.91 26.20
C PRO A 65 -31.60 3.92 25.06
N LEU A 66 -31.27 2.67 25.42
CA LEU A 66 -31.24 1.41 24.60
C LEU A 66 -30.17 1.34 23.47
N ALA A 67 -29.40 0.27 23.27
CA ALA A 67 -29.64 -1.14 23.50
C ALA A 67 -28.34 -1.88 23.89
N ALA A 68 -28.36 -2.54 25.05
CA ALA A 68 -27.34 -3.50 25.43
C ALA A 68 -27.72 -4.88 24.88
N TRP A 69 -26.93 -5.41 23.96
CA TRP A 69 -27.00 -6.83 23.60
C TRP A 69 -26.43 -7.64 24.76
N ARG A 70 -27.31 -8.17 25.62
CA ARG A 70 -26.97 -9.21 26.59
C ARG A 70 -26.90 -10.55 25.86
N LEU A 71 -25.69 -11.08 25.65
CA LEU A 71 -25.53 -12.50 25.41
C LEU A 71 -25.75 -13.23 26.74
N HIS A 72 -26.87 -13.95 26.83
CA HIS A 72 -27.06 -14.98 27.85
C HIS A 72 -26.10 -16.13 27.56
N PHE A 73 -25.08 -16.32 28.40
CA PHE A 73 -24.43 -17.62 28.53
C PHE A 73 -25.15 -18.38 29.64
N GLN A 74 -25.98 -19.36 29.27
CA GLN A 74 -26.39 -20.40 30.19
C GLN A 74 -25.20 -21.34 30.40
N LEU A 75 -24.58 -21.25 31.58
CA LEU A 75 -23.67 -22.28 32.07
C LEU A 75 -24.50 -23.50 32.48
N PHE A 76 -24.52 -24.53 31.64
CA PHE A 76 -24.85 -25.87 32.09
C PHE A 76 -23.62 -26.47 32.76
N GLN A 77 -23.68 -26.65 34.07
CA GLN A 77 -22.83 -27.63 34.75
C GLN A 77 -23.54 -28.98 34.72
N SER A 78 -22.85 -30.02 34.25
CA SER A 78 -23.15 -31.41 34.59
C SER A 78 -21.95 -32.33 34.32
N PRO A 79 -21.91 -33.48 35.03
CA PRO A 79 -20.68 -34.04 35.58
C PRO A 79 -19.98 -35.03 34.65
N ALA A 80 -18.82 -35.47 35.12
CA ALA A 80 -17.95 -36.44 34.52
C ALA A 80 -18.63 -37.76 34.09
N SER A 81 -18.00 -38.38 33.08
CA SER A 81 -18.01 -39.81 32.73
C SER A 81 -19.13 -40.28 31.80
N ALA A 82 -18.80 -40.48 30.52
CA ALA A 82 -19.07 -41.71 29.78
C ALA A 82 -18.52 -41.60 28.34
N LEU A 83 -17.91 -42.69 27.89
CA LEU A 83 -17.39 -42.91 26.55
C LEU A 83 -18.49 -42.73 25.49
N GLY A 84 -18.28 -41.86 24.51
CA GLY A 84 -19.18 -41.70 23.36
C GLY A 84 -18.61 -40.72 22.34
N GLY A 85 -18.16 -41.23 21.19
CA GLY A 85 -17.63 -40.40 20.11
C GLY A 85 -18.69 -39.45 19.55
N VAL A 86 -18.48 -38.15 19.72
CA VAL A 86 -19.28 -37.11 19.08
C VAL A 86 -18.69 -36.81 17.71
N TRP A 87 -19.34 -37.33 16.67
CA TRP A 87 -19.07 -36.93 15.30
C TRP A 87 -19.64 -35.53 15.08
N PHE A 88 -18.79 -34.51 14.99
CA PHE A 88 -19.20 -33.23 14.43
C PHE A 88 -19.45 -33.42 12.93
N LYS A 89 -20.71 -33.46 12.50
CA LYS A 89 -21.05 -33.16 11.11
C LYS A 89 -20.73 -31.68 10.88
N ALA A 90 -19.57 -31.39 10.30
CA ALA A 90 -19.33 -30.10 9.69
C ALA A 90 -20.37 -29.92 8.57
N SER A 91 -21.38 -29.09 8.82
CA SER A 91 -22.39 -28.77 7.82
C SER A 91 -21.70 -28.08 6.65
N ALA A 92 -21.77 -28.69 5.46
CA ALA A 92 -21.19 -28.19 4.21
C ALA A 92 -21.78 -26.84 3.73
N SER A 93 -22.69 -26.24 4.51
CA SER A 93 -23.39 -24.99 4.19
C SER A 93 -22.52 -23.73 4.27
N ASN A 94 -21.34 -23.76 4.92
CA ASN A 94 -20.49 -22.57 5.06
C ASN A 94 -19.42 -22.42 3.97
N ALA A 95 -18.94 -23.52 3.38
CA ALA A 95 -17.92 -23.48 2.34
C ALA A 95 -18.47 -22.90 1.02
N THR A 96 -19.72 -23.20 0.70
CA THR A 96 -20.39 -22.69 -0.51
C THR A 96 -20.65 -21.19 -0.41
N THR A 97 -21.06 -20.70 0.77
CA THR A 97 -21.30 -19.27 1.01
C THR A 97 -20.00 -18.47 1.02
N ALA A 98 -18.93 -19.00 1.64
CA ALA A 98 -17.61 -18.38 1.61
C ALA A 98 -17.00 -18.34 0.20
N ARG A 99 -17.17 -19.41 -0.59
CA ARG A 99 -16.72 -19.47 -1.98
C ARG A 99 -17.55 -18.59 -2.90
N ALA A 100 -18.85 -18.44 -2.65
CA ALA A 100 -19.71 -17.51 -3.36
C ALA A 100 -19.41 -16.05 -3.00
N ALA A 101 -19.08 -15.74 -1.74
CA ALA A 101 -18.64 -14.41 -1.32
C ALA A 101 -17.26 -14.06 -1.90
N ALA A 102 -16.33 -15.01 -1.91
CA ALA A 102 -15.03 -14.87 -2.56
C ALA A 102 -15.18 -14.68 -4.08
N ALA A 103 -16.00 -15.49 -4.76
CA ALA A 103 -16.27 -15.36 -6.18
C ALA A 103 -16.96 -14.03 -6.53
N LYS A 104 -17.89 -13.55 -5.70
CA LYS A 104 -18.52 -12.23 -5.86
C LYS A 104 -17.51 -11.09 -5.68
N ASN A 105 -16.62 -11.19 -4.69
CA ASN A 105 -15.53 -10.22 -4.50
C ASN A 105 -14.50 -10.25 -5.65
N THR A 106 -14.20 -11.42 -6.20
CA THR A 106 -13.34 -11.57 -7.39
C THR A 106 -14.00 -10.95 -8.62
N LEU A 107 -15.30 -11.18 -8.83
CA LEU A 107 -16.08 -10.58 -9.93
C LEU A 107 -16.18 -9.05 -9.83
N THR A 108 -16.30 -8.48 -8.63
CA THR A 108 -16.28 -7.01 -8.44
C THR A 108 -14.91 -6.39 -8.70
N LEU A 109 -13.81 -7.12 -8.47
CA LEU A 109 -12.45 -6.63 -8.76
C LEU A 109 -12.09 -6.73 -10.25
N SER A 110 -12.74 -7.63 -11.01
CA SER A 110 -12.54 -7.79 -12.46
C SER A 110 -13.06 -6.62 -13.29
N GLY A 111 -13.90 -5.73 -12.72
CA GLY A 111 -14.41 -4.52 -13.38
C GLY A 111 -13.66 -3.23 -13.04
N VAL A 112 -12.75 -3.25 -12.05
CA VAL A 112 -11.97 -2.08 -11.63
C VAL A 112 -10.68 -2.05 -12.45
N THR A 113 -10.39 -0.92 -13.12
CA THR A 113 -9.16 -0.77 -13.91
C THR A 113 -7.92 -0.85 -13.00
N ALA A 114 -6.77 -1.25 -13.56
CA ALA A 114 -5.52 -1.24 -12.82
C ALA A 114 -5.15 0.18 -12.31
N THR A 115 -5.45 1.23 -13.08
CA THR A 115 -5.28 2.62 -12.64
C THR A 115 -6.12 2.95 -11.40
N ALA A 116 -7.37 2.49 -11.33
CA ALA A 116 -8.20 2.69 -10.14
C ALA A 116 -7.66 1.93 -8.91
N ARG A 117 -7.08 0.73 -9.09
CA ARG A 117 -6.39 0.01 -8.01
C ARG A 117 -5.12 0.72 -7.55
N VAL A 118 -4.36 1.31 -8.48
CA VAL A 118 -3.18 2.13 -8.17
C VAL A 118 -3.56 3.32 -7.30
N LEU A 119 -4.63 4.04 -7.67
CA LEU A 119 -5.14 5.16 -6.89
C LEU A 119 -5.66 4.72 -5.51
N GLU A 120 -6.28 3.55 -5.40
CA GLU A 120 -6.71 3.01 -4.11
C GLU A 120 -5.51 2.67 -3.21
N ALA A 121 -4.44 2.10 -3.78
CA ALA A 121 -3.20 1.85 -3.03
C ALA A 121 -2.55 3.16 -2.55
N LEU A 122 -2.62 4.24 -3.33
CA LEU A 122 -2.18 5.57 -2.88
C LEU A 122 -3.02 6.10 -1.72
N ARG A 123 -4.36 6.07 -1.84
CA ARG A 123 -5.28 6.46 -0.76
C ARG A 123 -5.06 5.64 0.51
N PHE A 124 -4.69 4.37 0.37
CA PHE A 124 -4.35 3.51 1.48
C PHE A 124 -3.09 3.99 2.22
N ILE A 125 -2.04 4.37 1.48
CA ILE A 125 -0.80 4.92 2.07
C ILE A 125 -1.13 6.24 2.77
N GLU A 126 -1.80 7.15 2.08
CA GLU A 126 -2.19 8.47 2.59
C GLU A 126 -2.95 8.39 3.92
N LYS A 127 -3.92 7.47 4.04
CA LYS A 127 -4.70 7.29 5.27
C LYS A 127 -3.92 6.69 6.44
N ARG A 128 -2.75 6.09 6.20
CA ARG A 128 -2.01 5.31 7.19
C ARG A 128 -0.63 5.85 7.52
N VAL A 129 -0.08 6.68 6.64
CA VAL A 129 1.23 7.28 6.86
C VAL A 129 1.16 8.21 8.07
N LYS A 130 2.02 7.93 9.03
CA LYS A 130 2.31 8.79 10.19
C LYS A 130 3.74 9.33 10.08
N THR A 131 4.64 8.52 9.55
CA THR A 131 6.03 8.90 9.27
C THR A 131 6.43 8.40 7.89
N THR A 132 7.17 9.25 7.18
CA THR A 132 7.78 8.91 5.91
C THR A 132 9.10 9.64 5.77
N VAL A 133 10.07 8.96 5.15
CA VAL A 133 11.36 9.52 4.76
C VAL A 133 11.77 8.92 3.44
N TYR A 134 12.60 9.65 2.70
CA TYR A 134 13.19 9.12 1.49
C TYR A 134 14.24 8.06 1.86
N ASN A 135 14.08 6.85 1.32
CA ASN A 135 14.98 5.73 1.61
C ASN A 135 15.18 4.85 0.38
N HIS A 136 16.43 4.57 0.02
CA HIS A 136 16.78 3.67 -1.08
C HIS A 136 16.35 2.21 -0.84
N GLU A 137 15.98 1.87 0.39
CA GLU A 137 15.30 0.64 0.75
C GLU A 137 13.80 0.89 0.97
N THR A 138 12.97 -0.04 0.52
CA THR A 138 11.53 0.01 0.80
C THR A 138 11.25 -0.58 2.19
N LYS A 139 10.80 0.26 3.13
CA LYS A 139 10.42 -0.16 4.50
C LYS A 139 9.00 0.26 4.80
N VAL A 140 8.14 -0.71 5.11
CA VAL A 140 6.73 -0.46 5.43
C VAL A 140 6.39 -1.18 6.73
N ASP A 141 6.01 -0.43 7.76
CA ASP A 141 5.47 -0.93 9.03
C ASP A 141 4.06 -0.35 9.23
N PHE A 142 3.05 -1.16 8.93
CA PHE A 142 1.64 -0.74 9.03
C PHE A 142 1.20 -0.46 10.47
N ALA A 143 1.80 -1.12 11.46
CA ALA A 143 1.42 -0.92 12.86
C ALA A 143 1.88 0.47 13.34
N LYS A 144 3.07 0.90 12.89
CA LYS A 144 3.61 2.23 13.19
C LYS A 144 3.15 3.32 12.23
N GLY A 145 2.57 2.95 11.07
CA GLY A 145 2.27 3.90 10.01
C GLY A 145 3.53 4.45 9.33
N GLN A 146 4.59 3.66 9.29
CA GLN A 146 5.88 4.03 8.72
C GLN A 146 5.93 3.58 7.26
N PHE A 147 6.18 4.51 6.35
CA PHE A 147 6.33 4.26 4.92
C PHE A 147 7.58 4.95 4.40
N GLU A 148 8.67 4.21 4.25
CA GLU A 148 9.94 4.72 3.71
C GLU A 148 10.15 4.17 2.31
N PHE A 149 10.33 5.10 1.37
CA PHE A 149 10.42 4.79 -0.05
C PHE A 149 11.42 5.72 -0.74
N ASP A 150 12.03 5.21 -1.79
CA ASP A 150 12.47 6.00 -2.93
C ASP A 150 11.37 5.99 -4.00
N CYS A 151 11.49 6.84 -5.02
CA CYS A 151 10.46 6.98 -6.05
C CYS A 151 10.08 5.64 -6.69
N SER A 152 11.08 4.85 -7.06
CA SER A 152 10.88 3.53 -7.65
C SER A 152 10.37 2.50 -6.65
N GLY A 153 10.84 2.50 -5.41
CA GLY A 153 10.37 1.61 -4.35
C GLY A 153 8.89 1.80 -4.04
N MET A 154 8.40 3.04 -4.02
CA MET A 154 6.98 3.34 -3.89
C MET A 154 6.18 2.78 -5.07
N ALA A 155 6.56 3.12 -6.30
CA ALA A 155 5.87 2.65 -7.50
C ALA A 155 5.86 1.11 -7.59
N ASN A 156 7.00 0.47 -7.30
CA ASN A 156 7.14 -0.99 -7.25
C ASN A 156 6.22 -1.61 -6.18
N TRP A 157 6.15 -1.03 -4.99
CA TRP A 157 5.29 -1.51 -3.92
C TRP A 157 3.81 -1.44 -4.32
N ILE A 158 3.40 -0.34 -4.95
CA ILE A 158 2.03 -0.14 -5.45
C ILE A 158 1.71 -1.12 -6.58
N LEU A 159 2.55 -1.19 -7.62
CA LEU A 159 2.27 -2.02 -8.80
C LEU A 159 2.24 -3.50 -8.48
N ARG A 160 3.06 -4.01 -7.56
CA ARG A 160 2.98 -5.42 -7.13
C ARG A 160 1.59 -5.82 -6.60
N GLN A 161 0.85 -4.87 -6.05
CA GLN A 161 -0.48 -5.10 -5.49
C GLN A 161 -1.59 -4.74 -6.48
N ALA A 162 -1.44 -3.62 -7.18
CA ALA A 162 -2.47 -3.03 -8.01
C ALA A 162 -2.41 -3.47 -9.48
N ALA A 163 -1.20 -3.75 -9.99
CA ALA A 163 -0.94 -4.07 -11.39
C ALA A 163 0.23 -5.07 -11.55
N PRO A 164 0.10 -6.32 -11.03
CA PRO A 164 1.21 -7.26 -10.99
C PRO A 164 1.75 -7.67 -12.36
N THR A 165 0.91 -7.68 -13.41
CA THR A 165 1.37 -7.97 -14.78
C THR A 165 2.24 -6.82 -15.29
N ALA A 166 1.81 -5.58 -15.04
CA ALA A 166 2.60 -4.39 -15.34
C ALA A 166 3.96 -4.42 -14.63
N TYR A 167 3.98 -4.78 -13.34
CA TYR A 167 5.22 -4.93 -12.58
C TYR A 167 6.14 -6.03 -13.15
N ALA A 168 5.59 -7.20 -13.49
CA ALA A 168 6.35 -8.34 -14.00
C ALA A 168 7.03 -8.05 -15.36
N GLU A 169 6.40 -7.24 -16.22
CA GLU A 169 6.97 -6.86 -17.53
C GLU A 169 8.24 -5.99 -17.44
N LEU A 170 8.52 -5.40 -16.27
CA LEU A 170 9.74 -4.63 -16.04
C LEU A 170 10.99 -5.53 -15.97
N LYS A 171 10.82 -6.85 -15.78
CA LYS A 171 11.88 -7.87 -15.83
C LYS A 171 13.11 -7.55 -14.95
N SER A 172 12.86 -7.03 -13.76
CA SER A 172 13.87 -6.75 -12.74
C SER A 172 13.27 -7.02 -11.35
N GLU A 173 14.08 -7.53 -10.42
CA GLU A 173 13.65 -7.77 -9.03
C GLU A 173 13.33 -6.46 -8.29
N ARG A 174 14.07 -5.39 -8.60
CA ARG A 174 13.85 -4.03 -8.08
C ARG A 174 13.97 -3.03 -9.24
N PRO A 175 12.94 -2.90 -10.09
CA PRO A 175 12.95 -1.98 -11.21
C PRO A 175 13.19 -0.53 -10.73
N ARG A 176 14.12 0.17 -11.36
CA ARG A 176 14.34 1.61 -11.17
C ARG A 176 13.83 2.35 -12.39
N VAL A 177 13.93 3.68 -12.38
CA VAL A 177 13.47 4.56 -13.47
C VAL A 177 13.95 4.08 -14.84
N ALA A 178 15.21 3.64 -14.96
CA ALA A 178 15.77 3.12 -16.20
C ALA A 178 14.98 1.90 -16.76
N GLU A 179 14.56 0.98 -15.91
CA GLU A 179 13.77 -0.19 -16.32
C GLU A 179 12.36 0.21 -16.78
N TYR A 180 11.70 1.16 -16.11
CA TYR A 180 10.42 1.70 -16.57
C TYR A 180 10.56 2.36 -17.94
N VAL A 181 11.54 3.26 -18.09
CA VAL A 181 11.80 3.95 -19.36
C VAL A 181 12.10 2.93 -20.47
N LYS A 182 12.94 1.92 -20.20
CA LYS A 182 13.28 0.87 -21.16
C LYS A 182 12.07 0.02 -21.56
N ALA A 183 11.18 -0.31 -20.62
CA ALA A 183 9.97 -1.07 -20.89
C ALA A 183 8.99 -0.25 -21.72
N LEU A 184 8.68 0.98 -21.30
CA LEU A 184 7.73 1.85 -21.98
C LEU A 184 8.19 2.21 -23.40
N LYS A 185 9.49 2.51 -23.61
CA LYS A 185 10.05 2.79 -24.94
C LYS A 185 9.76 1.70 -25.98
N LYS A 186 9.69 0.44 -25.55
CA LYS A 186 9.47 -0.71 -26.45
C LYS A 186 8.02 -0.90 -26.86
N ILE A 187 7.08 -0.21 -26.21
CA ILE A 187 5.65 -0.36 -26.46
C ILE A 187 5.26 0.68 -27.54
N PRO A 188 4.75 0.24 -28.70
CA PRO A 188 4.19 1.14 -29.70
C PRO A 188 2.95 1.87 -29.17
N TYR A 189 2.74 3.12 -29.58
CA TYR A 189 1.60 3.92 -29.10
C TYR A 189 0.23 3.33 -29.50
N ASN A 190 0.16 2.62 -30.62
CA ASN A 190 -1.08 2.03 -31.14
C ASN A 190 -1.35 0.60 -30.65
N LYS A 191 -0.47 0.02 -29.82
CA LYS A 191 -0.61 -1.37 -29.38
C LYS A 191 -0.07 -1.56 -27.95
N PRO A 192 -0.94 -1.89 -26.98
CA PRO A 192 -0.49 -2.18 -25.62
C PRO A 192 0.32 -3.48 -25.56
N SER A 193 1.14 -3.61 -24.51
CA SER A 193 1.68 -4.90 -24.05
C SER A 193 0.64 -5.62 -23.17
N ALA A 194 1.04 -6.70 -22.49
CA ALA A 194 0.13 -7.39 -21.57
C ALA A 194 -0.10 -6.58 -20.29
N GLY A 195 0.91 -5.85 -19.81
CA GLY A 195 0.86 -5.08 -18.56
C GLY A 195 0.65 -3.58 -18.74
N TRP A 196 0.99 -3.02 -19.90
CA TRP A 196 1.11 -1.57 -20.09
C TRP A 196 0.50 -1.08 -21.40
N ARG A 197 -0.04 0.13 -21.36
CA ARG A 197 -0.23 0.98 -22.55
C ARG A 197 0.67 2.19 -22.43
N ARG A 198 1.48 2.46 -23.46
CA ARG A 198 2.24 3.71 -23.52
C ARG A 198 1.29 4.85 -23.90
N VAL A 199 1.32 5.94 -23.14
CA VAL A 199 0.56 7.15 -23.44
C VAL A 199 1.49 8.12 -24.17
N GLN A 200 1.10 8.55 -25.37
CA GLN A 200 1.93 9.43 -26.20
C GLN A 200 1.84 10.87 -25.73
N LYS A 201 0.64 11.43 -25.74
CA LYS A 201 0.41 12.84 -25.44
C LYS A 201 0.30 13.01 -23.94
N ILE A 202 1.01 13.99 -23.38
CA ILE A 202 0.88 14.33 -21.96
C ILE A 202 -0.57 14.68 -21.61
N ALA A 203 -1.30 15.33 -22.52
CA ALA A 203 -2.71 15.66 -22.34
C ALA A 203 -3.64 14.44 -22.16
N ASP A 204 -3.25 13.27 -22.67
CA ASP A 204 -4.04 12.04 -22.61
C ASP A 204 -3.73 11.20 -21.35
N ALA A 205 -2.81 11.67 -20.52
CA ALA A 205 -2.46 11.01 -19.27
C ALA A 205 -3.61 11.11 -18.26
N GLU A 206 -3.81 10.06 -17.48
CA GLU A 206 -4.92 9.93 -16.54
C GLU A 206 -4.42 9.63 -15.12
N PRO A 207 -5.22 9.94 -14.08
CA PRO A 207 -4.95 9.48 -12.73
C PRO A 207 -4.69 7.96 -12.68
N GLY A 208 -3.59 7.58 -12.02
CA GLY A 208 -3.11 6.20 -11.92
C GLY A 208 -2.06 5.83 -12.96
N ASP A 209 -1.80 6.67 -13.96
CA ASP A 209 -0.67 6.49 -14.88
C ASP A 209 0.65 6.70 -14.16
N VAL A 210 1.65 5.89 -14.53
CA VAL A 210 3.04 6.04 -14.06
C VAL A 210 3.77 6.95 -15.03
N ILE A 211 4.46 7.97 -14.50
CA ILE A 211 5.34 8.86 -15.26
C ILE A 211 6.78 8.65 -14.81
N ALA A 212 7.70 8.56 -15.77
CA ALA A 212 9.11 8.33 -15.51
C ALA A 212 9.98 9.09 -16.51
N TRP A 213 11.10 9.63 -16.04
CA TRP A 213 12.07 10.32 -16.88
C TRP A 213 13.50 10.08 -16.39
N PRO A 214 14.45 9.83 -17.30
CA PRO A 214 15.85 9.72 -16.92
C PRO A 214 16.42 11.10 -16.57
N THR A 215 17.45 11.10 -15.73
CA THR A 215 18.35 12.25 -15.67
C THR A 215 19.11 12.35 -16.99
N PRO A 216 19.18 13.52 -17.65
CA PRO A 216 20.01 13.68 -18.84
C PRO A 216 21.49 13.43 -18.53
N ASP A 217 22.21 12.81 -19.46
CA ASP A 217 23.63 12.45 -19.29
C ASP A 217 24.53 13.68 -19.03
N TRP A 218 24.13 14.86 -19.52
CA TRP A 218 24.86 16.11 -19.34
C TRP A 218 24.59 16.79 -17.99
N TYR A 219 23.55 16.38 -17.26
CA TYR A 219 23.17 17.02 -16.00
C TYR A 219 24.04 16.50 -14.86
N PRO A 220 24.70 17.38 -14.07
CA PRO A 220 25.68 16.98 -13.06
C PRO A 220 25.00 16.43 -11.79
N SER A 221 24.39 15.25 -11.91
CA SER A 221 23.70 14.56 -10.82
C SER A 221 24.00 13.07 -10.85
N SER A 222 24.11 12.47 -9.66
CA SER A 222 24.19 11.01 -9.50
C SER A 222 22.81 10.33 -9.54
N ALA A 223 21.72 11.10 -9.58
CA ALA A 223 20.38 10.56 -9.72
C ALA A 223 20.20 9.92 -11.11
N THR A 224 19.60 8.74 -11.18
CA THR A 224 19.35 8.04 -12.45
C THR A 224 18.09 8.54 -13.19
N GLY A 225 17.29 9.33 -12.50
CA GLY A 225 16.05 9.91 -12.98
C GLY A 225 15.05 10.01 -11.84
N HIS A 226 13.80 10.30 -12.18
CA HIS A 226 12.70 10.30 -11.22
C HIS A 226 11.44 9.71 -11.82
N MET A 227 10.48 9.40 -10.95
CA MET A 227 9.18 8.89 -11.36
C MET A 227 8.11 9.18 -10.30
N GLY A 228 6.87 9.18 -10.74
CA GLY A 228 5.70 9.33 -9.88
C GLY A 228 4.47 8.68 -10.50
N ILE A 229 3.35 8.81 -9.80
CA ILE A 229 2.04 8.36 -10.26
C ILE A 229 1.14 9.58 -10.36
N LEU A 230 0.50 9.79 -11.50
CA LEU A 230 -0.45 10.89 -11.68
C LEU A 230 -1.65 10.68 -10.76
N VAL A 231 -2.07 11.73 -10.06
CA VAL A 231 -3.26 11.70 -9.17
C VAL A 231 -4.38 12.63 -9.62
N ALA A 232 -4.11 13.48 -10.60
CA ALA A 232 -5.09 14.33 -11.27
C ALA A 232 -4.82 14.34 -12.77
N ALA A 233 -5.81 14.78 -13.55
CA ALA A 233 -5.63 15.04 -14.96
C ALA A 233 -4.59 16.16 -15.18
N PRO A 234 -3.79 16.11 -16.25
CA PRO A 234 -2.89 17.19 -16.64
C PRO A 234 -3.60 18.53 -16.76
N GLU A 235 -3.08 19.57 -16.10
CA GLU A 235 -3.57 20.95 -16.25
C GLU A 235 -2.75 21.67 -17.31
N LYS A 236 -3.39 22.13 -18.39
CA LYS A 236 -2.68 22.90 -19.42
C LYS A 236 -2.29 24.28 -18.89
N VAL A 237 -1.03 24.64 -19.08
CA VAL A 237 -0.49 25.96 -18.69
C VAL A 237 0.38 26.55 -19.81
N SER A 238 0.81 27.80 -19.64
CA SER A 238 1.83 28.37 -20.53
C SER A 238 3.10 27.53 -20.45
N GLY A 239 3.61 27.08 -21.60
CA GLY A 239 4.83 26.26 -21.71
C GLY A 239 4.63 24.75 -21.57
N GLY A 240 3.43 24.23 -21.28
CA GLY A 240 3.19 22.79 -21.22
C GLY A 240 2.01 22.38 -20.34
N TYR A 241 2.23 21.40 -19.47
CA TYR A 241 1.24 20.88 -18.54
C TYR A 241 1.80 20.83 -17.11
N LEU A 242 0.97 21.19 -16.12
CA LEU A 242 1.22 20.83 -14.73
C LEU A 242 0.67 19.43 -14.48
N LEU A 243 1.52 18.58 -13.91
CA LEU A 243 1.16 17.23 -13.51
C LEU A 243 1.20 17.13 -11.99
N ARG A 244 0.05 16.77 -11.39
CA ARG A 244 -0.03 16.46 -9.97
C ARG A 244 0.32 14.99 -9.76
N LEU A 245 1.40 14.74 -9.02
CA LEU A 245 1.96 13.43 -8.79
C LEU A 245 1.88 13.05 -7.31
N ALA A 246 1.69 11.76 -7.05
CA ALA A 246 2.19 11.12 -5.84
C ALA A 246 3.56 10.49 -6.14
N ASP A 247 4.53 10.70 -5.28
CA ASP A 247 5.89 10.20 -5.47
C ASP A 247 6.61 9.99 -4.12
N ALA A 248 7.89 9.62 -4.19
CA ALA A 248 8.76 9.63 -3.03
C ALA A 248 10.12 10.25 -3.35
N THR A 249 10.50 11.31 -2.66
CA THR A 249 11.66 12.15 -3.03
C THR A 249 12.34 12.79 -1.82
N SER A 250 13.60 13.20 -1.99
CA SER A 250 14.34 14.02 -1.03
C SER A 250 14.20 15.53 -1.28
N TYR A 251 13.58 15.95 -2.39
CA TYR A 251 13.48 17.36 -2.79
C TYR A 251 12.02 17.76 -3.00
N PRO A 252 11.58 18.94 -2.52
CA PRO A 252 10.20 19.38 -2.67
C PRO A 252 9.87 19.78 -4.12
N HIS A 253 8.60 19.66 -4.50
CA HIS A 253 8.05 20.16 -5.76
C HIS A 253 7.23 21.45 -5.56
N GLY A 254 6.51 21.88 -6.60
CA GLY A 254 5.45 22.87 -6.44
C GLY A 254 4.27 22.30 -5.66
N GLU A 255 3.67 23.08 -4.75
CA GLU A 255 2.50 22.66 -3.94
C GLU A 255 2.74 21.34 -3.20
N ASP A 256 3.96 21.14 -2.70
CA ASP A 256 4.34 19.88 -2.07
C ASP A 256 3.57 19.68 -0.75
N SER A 257 2.99 18.49 -0.56
CA SER A 257 2.31 18.14 0.69
C SER A 257 3.29 17.82 1.82
N ARG A 258 4.58 17.66 1.51
CA ARG A 258 5.64 17.47 2.50
C ARG A 258 6.06 18.85 2.97
N GLU A 259 5.78 19.17 4.23
CA GLU A 259 6.15 20.43 4.87
C GLU A 259 7.68 20.53 5.12
N GLY A 260 8.48 20.51 4.05
CA GLY A 260 9.95 20.46 4.11
C GLY A 260 10.56 19.08 4.40
N GLY A 261 9.73 18.05 4.51
CA GLY A 261 10.15 16.66 4.72
C GLY A 261 10.58 15.91 3.45
N THR A 262 10.98 14.65 3.61
CA THR A 262 11.31 13.73 2.50
C THR A 262 10.38 12.52 2.51
N GLY A 263 10.41 11.68 1.47
CA GLY A 263 9.63 10.45 1.41
C GLY A 263 8.34 10.60 0.62
N PHE A 264 7.27 9.90 1.02
CA PHE A 264 5.97 9.90 0.37
C PHE A 264 5.25 11.26 0.49
N GLY A 265 4.50 11.62 -0.54
CA GLY A 265 3.70 12.84 -0.58
C GLY A 265 3.28 13.18 -2.01
N TYR A 266 2.72 14.37 -2.16
CA TYR A 266 2.15 14.86 -3.41
C TYR A 266 2.81 16.15 -3.83
N GLY A 267 3.10 16.29 -5.12
CA GLY A 267 3.76 17.45 -5.69
C GLY A 267 3.29 17.73 -7.11
N SER A 268 3.44 18.96 -7.55
CA SER A 268 3.12 19.40 -8.91
C SER A 268 4.43 19.70 -9.65
N ILE A 269 4.62 19.08 -10.82
CA ILE A 269 5.75 19.37 -11.72
C ILE A 269 5.25 20.00 -13.02
N LEU A 270 6.07 20.84 -13.64
CA LEU A 270 5.85 21.29 -15.00
C LEU A 270 6.43 20.26 -15.96
N VAL A 271 5.68 19.89 -17.00
CA VAL A 271 6.17 19.11 -18.13
C VAL A 271 6.01 19.91 -19.41
N THR A 272 7.11 20.17 -20.11
CA THR A 272 7.07 20.74 -21.46
C THR A 272 6.75 19.65 -22.47
N VAL A 273 6.13 20.03 -23.59
CA VAL A 273 5.73 19.08 -24.63
C VAL A 273 6.27 19.50 -25.99
N ASP A 274 6.52 18.52 -26.84
CA ASP A 274 6.70 18.71 -28.27
C ASP A 274 5.37 19.21 -28.89
N PRO A 275 5.38 20.30 -29.68
CA PRO A 275 4.16 20.92 -30.17
C PRO A 275 3.38 20.06 -31.18
N ASP A 276 4.08 19.19 -31.92
CA ASP A 276 3.47 18.40 -32.99
C ASP A 276 2.92 17.07 -32.45
N SER A 277 3.73 16.35 -31.68
CA SER A 277 3.40 15.03 -31.14
C SER A 277 2.66 15.08 -29.81
N GLY A 278 2.85 16.15 -29.01
CA GLY A 278 2.35 16.26 -27.64
C GLY A 278 3.12 15.42 -26.62
N GLU A 279 4.23 14.79 -27.01
CA GLU A 279 5.10 14.02 -26.13
C GLU A 279 5.85 14.93 -25.14
N GLY A 280 6.11 14.45 -23.93
CA GLY A 280 6.83 15.25 -22.94
C GLY A 280 8.33 15.33 -23.23
N THR A 281 8.88 16.54 -23.23
CA THR A 281 10.27 16.85 -23.66
C THR A 281 11.15 17.41 -22.57
N GLY A 282 10.58 17.74 -21.41
CA GLY A 282 11.33 18.30 -20.30
C GLY A 282 10.49 18.40 -19.04
N GLN A 283 11.16 18.62 -17.92
CA GLN A 283 10.53 18.74 -16.61
C GLN A 283 11.03 19.96 -15.84
N GLY A 284 10.12 20.61 -15.13
CA GLY A 284 10.38 21.69 -14.18
C GLY A 284 9.94 21.27 -12.77
N TRP A 285 10.91 21.21 -11.86
CA TRP A 285 10.75 20.55 -10.56
C TRP A 285 9.82 21.27 -9.57
N THR A 286 9.87 22.62 -9.53
CA THR A 286 9.05 23.47 -8.64
C THR A 286 7.67 23.82 -9.23
N GLY A 287 7.20 23.05 -10.23
CA GLY A 287 5.91 23.26 -10.87
C GLY A 287 5.87 24.55 -11.70
N ARG A 288 4.81 25.36 -11.55
CA ARG A 288 4.54 26.57 -12.35
C ARG A 288 5.67 27.62 -12.33
N TYR A 289 6.50 27.60 -11.29
CA TYR A 289 7.63 28.52 -11.11
C TYR A 289 8.92 28.05 -11.80
N SER A 290 8.94 26.82 -12.33
CA SER A 290 10.12 26.23 -12.99
C SER A 290 10.25 26.51 -14.48
N ALA A 291 9.39 27.34 -15.07
CA ALA A 291 9.43 27.59 -16.52
C ALA A 291 10.80 28.09 -17.02
N ASN A 292 11.58 28.76 -16.15
CA ASN A 292 12.91 29.27 -16.49
C ASN A 292 14.07 28.29 -16.21
N THR A 293 13.78 27.09 -15.70
CA THR A 293 14.77 26.07 -15.30
C THR A 293 14.31 24.66 -15.69
N VAL A 294 13.72 24.52 -16.87
CA VAL A 294 13.28 23.22 -17.40
C VAL A 294 14.50 22.37 -17.75
N LEU A 295 14.56 21.17 -17.18
CA LEU A 295 15.54 20.16 -17.55
C LEU A 295 15.01 19.36 -18.73
N MET A 296 15.63 19.53 -19.90
CA MET A 296 15.23 18.82 -21.11
C MET A 296 15.56 17.33 -20.99
N THR A 297 14.52 16.51 -20.97
CA THR A 297 14.59 15.05 -20.88
C THR A 297 13.28 14.45 -21.38
N PRO A 298 13.31 13.35 -22.15
CA PRO A 298 12.08 12.73 -22.60
C PRO A 298 11.28 12.16 -21.41
N ILE A 299 9.98 12.42 -21.42
CA ILE A 299 9.04 11.96 -20.39
C ILE A 299 8.26 10.76 -20.92
N TYR A 300 8.23 9.68 -20.14
CA TYR A 300 7.52 8.46 -20.49
C TYR A 300 6.33 8.27 -19.58
N VAL A 301 5.15 8.09 -20.18
CA VAL A 301 3.91 7.82 -19.46
C VAL A 301 3.42 6.41 -19.80
N GLY A 302 3.18 5.62 -18.76
CA GLY A 302 2.68 4.26 -18.84
C GLY A 302 1.38 4.11 -18.07
N ARG A 303 0.34 3.68 -18.76
CA ARG A 303 -0.92 3.28 -18.15
C ARG A 303 -0.87 1.80 -17.78
N PRO A 304 -0.90 1.43 -16.50
CA PRO A 304 -1.00 0.03 -16.11
C PRO A 304 -2.36 -0.54 -16.52
N LEU A 305 -2.37 -1.76 -17.05
CA LEU A 305 -3.59 -2.44 -17.52
C LEU A 305 -4.04 -3.57 -16.60
N GLN A 306 -3.10 -4.35 -16.04
CA GLN A 306 -3.39 -5.51 -15.20
C GLN A 306 -2.41 -5.72 -14.06
#